data_AF-A0A3D0UQ78-F1
#
_entry.id   AF-A0A3D0UQ78-F1
#
_cell.length_a   1.000
_cell.length_b   1.000
_cell.length_c   1.000
_cell.angle_alpha   90.00
_cell.angle_beta   90.00
_cell.angle_gamma   90.00
#
_symmetry.space_group_name_H-M   'P 1'
#
loop_
_entity.id
_entity.type
_entity.pdbx_description
1 polymer ?
#
loop_
_entity_poly.entity_id
_entity_poly.type
_entity_poly.pdbx_seq_one_letter_code
_entity_poly.pdbx_strand_id
1 'polypeptide(L)' 'MLWLDDDKKSSLDDKIRKAADYYQEKYGQKPDICLVNQAMLANEKRVDAIQVQPAHNVLPNHFWVGIKAV' A
#
# COMPACT_ATOMS: atom_id res chain seq x y z
N MET A 1 2.52 0.62 -8.94
CA MET A 1 3.75 -0.12 -8.59
C MET A 1 3.36 -1.30 -7.72
N LEU A 2 3.85 -2.50 -8.03
CA LEU A 2 3.71 -3.65 -7.14
C LEU A 2 4.93 -3.70 -6.20
N TRP A 3 4.66 -3.72 -4.90
CA TRP A 3 5.66 -3.78 -3.84
C TRP A 3 5.46 -5.05 -3.00
N LEU A 4 6.54 -5.75 -2.67
CA LEU A 4 6.53 -6.93 -1.81
C LEU A 4 7.20 -6.59 -0.48
N ASP A 5 6.50 -6.80 0.63
CA ASP A 5 7.08 -6.69 1.97
C ASP A 5 6.57 -7.83 2.88
N ASP A 6 7.38 -8.87 3.02
CA ASP A 6 7.11 -10.05 3.82
C ASP A 6 7.67 -9.96 5.26
N ASP A 7 8.11 -8.78 5.70
CA ASP A 7 8.64 -8.60 7.06
C ASP A 7 7.53 -8.88 8.09
N LYS A 8 7.73 -9.85 8.96
CA LYS A 8 6.74 -10.23 9.98
C LYS A 8 6.76 -9.31 11.20
N LYS A 9 7.75 -8.42 11.32
CA LYS A 9 7.95 -7.55 12.49
C LYS A 9 7.25 -6.20 12.34
N SER A 10 7.09 -5.71 11.11
CA SER A 10 6.47 -4.42 10.82
C SER A 10 4.95 -4.50 10.79
N SER A 11 4.29 -3.45 11.28
CA SER A 11 2.84 -3.31 11.16
C SER A 11 2.44 -3.07 9.69
N LEU A 12 1.17 -3.28 9.37
CA LEU A 12 0.64 -2.98 8.04
C LEU A 12 0.89 -1.51 7.65
N ASP A 13 0.76 -0.59 8.60
CA ASP A 13 0.89 0.85 8.37
C ASP A 13 2.34 1.23 8.06
N ASP A 14 3.29 0.64 8.78
CA ASP A 14 4.72 0.86 8.54
C ASP A 14 5.14 0.35 7.15
N LYS A 15 4.60 -0.79 6.74
CA LYS A 15 4.83 -1.35 5.40
C LYS A 15 4.26 -0.44 4.31
N ILE A 16 3.07 0.13 4.53
CA ILE A 16 2.44 1.06 3.59
C ILE A 16 3.26 2.34 3.47
N ARG A 17 3.73 2.91 4.59
CA ARG A 17 4.60 4.09 4.57
C ARG A 17 5.88 3.83 3.79
N LYS A 18 6.57 2.72 4.08
CA LYS A 18 7.78 2.31 3.35
C LYS A 18 7.54 2.13 1.85
N ALA A 19 6.43 1.50 1.48
CA ALA A 19 6.05 1.33 0.08
C ALA A 19 5.75 2.68 -0.61
N ALA A 20 5.18 3.63 0.12
CA ALA A 20 4.88 4.97 -0.36
C ALA A 20 6.13 5.86 -0.51
N ASP A 21 7.04 5.80 0.46
CA ASP A 21 8.33 6.50 0.41
C ASP A 21 9.12 6.03 -0.81
N TYR A 22 9.22 4.70 -1.00
CA TYR A 22 9.88 4.13 -2.17
C TYR A 22 9.17 4.51 -3.49
N TYR A 23 7.83 4.54 -3.52
CA TYR A 23 7.09 5.02 -4.68
C TYR A 23 7.44 6.47 -5.02
N GLN A 24 7.49 7.34 -4.01
CA GLN A 24 7.84 8.76 -4.20
C GLN A 24 9.27 8.92 -4.69
N GLU A 25 10.23 8.19 -4.13
CA GLU A 25 11.62 8.20 -4.60
C GLU A 25 11.72 7.73 -6.06
N LYS A 26 10.97 6.69 -6.44
CA LYS A 26 11.03 6.10 -7.78
C LYS A 26 10.34 6.94 -8.86
N TYR A 27 9.19 7.54 -8.54
CA TYR A 27 8.34 8.21 -9.54
C TYR A 27 8.30 9.74 -9.36
N GLY A 28 8.90 10.29 -8.29
CA GLY A 28 8.88 11.72 -7.98
C GLY A 28 7.50 12.26 -7.55
N GLN A 29 6.52 11.39 -7.33
CA GLN A 29 5.15 11.74 -6.98
C GLN A 29 4.70 10.98 -5.74
N LYS A 30 3.93 11.64 -4.86
CA LYS A 30 3.36 10.98 -3.69
C LYS A 30 2.16 10.13 -4.11
N PRO A 31 2.10 8.85 -3.71
CA PRO A 31 0.93 8.04 -3.96
C PRO A 31 -0.22 8.47 -3.03
N ASP A 32 -1.46 8.22 -3.48
CA ASP A 32 -2.68 8.48 -2.71
C ASP A 32 -3.54 7.21 -2.53
N ILE A 33 -3.17 6.10 -3.18
CA ILE A 33 -3.87 4.82 -3.07
C ILE A 33 -2.91 3.65 -2.87
N CYS A 34 -3.32 2.73 -2.01
CA CYS A 34 -2.65 1.44 -1.80
C CYS A 34 -3.69 0.31 -1.76
N LEU A 35 -3.60 -0.65 -2.68
CA LEU A 35 -4.42 -1.85 -2.64
C LEU A 35 -3.66 -2.98 -1.94
N VAL A 36 -4.32 -3.67 -1.02
CA VAL A 36 -3.75 -4.77 -0.23
C VAL A 36 -4.64 -6.00 -0.30
N ASN A 37 -4.09 -7.17 0.05
CA ASN A 37 -4.88 -8.39 0.14
C ASN A 37 -5.97 -8.29 1.23
N GLN A 38 -7.15 -8.86 0.96
CA GLN A 38 -8.30 -8.88 1.89
C GLN A 38 -8.04 -9.58 3.23
N ALA A 39 -7.16 -10.58 3.28
CA ALA A 39 -6.80 -11.23 4.53
C ALA A 39 -5.96 -10.31 5.44
N MET A 40 -5.35 -9.26 4.89
CA MET A 40 -4.53 -8.31 5.64
C MET A 40 -5.33 -7.09 6.13
N LEU A 41 -6.46 -6.80 5.49
CA LEU A 41 -7.32 -5.66 5.81
C LEU A 41 -8.77 -5.98 5.47
N ALA A 42 -9.66 -5.95 6.46
CA ALA A 42 -11.08 -6.26 6.26
C ALA A 42 -11.88 -5.07 5.68
N ASN A 43 -11.61 -3.86 6.14
CA ASN A 43 -12.31 -2.64 5.73
C ASN A 43 -11.30 -1.61 5.25
N GLU A 44 -11.72 -0.76 4.31
CA GLU A 44 -10.92 0.38 3.89
C GLU A 44 -10.48 1.23 5.09
N LYS A 45 -9.26 1.76 5.01
CA LYS A 45 -8.75 2.69 6.00
C LYS A 45 -7.86 3.72 5.36
N ARG A 46 -7.48 4.72 6.15
CA ARG A 46 -6.51 5.74 5.75
C ARG A 46 -5.22 5.60 6.54
N VAL A 47 -4.10 5.61 5.84
CA VAL A 47 -2.77 5.72 6.45
C VAL A 47 -2.16 6.99 5.91
N ASP A 48 -2.03 8.00 6.77
CA ASP A 48 -1.59 9.34 6.40
C ASP A 48 -2.43 9.92 5.25
N ALA A 49 -1.82 10.24 4.10
CA ALA A 49 -2.54 10.75 2.92
C ALA A 49 -3.16 9.65 2.05
N ILE A 50 -2.83 8.37 2.29
CA ILE A 50 -3.08 7.24 1.39
C ILE A 50 -4.38 6.52 1.76
N GLN A 51 -5.28 6.38 0.79
CA GLN A 51 -6.45 5.51 0.89
C GLN A 51 -6.02 4.05 0.69
N VAL A 52 -6.27 3.21 1.69
CA VAL A 52 -5.91 1.79 1.67
C VAL A 52 -7.15 0.96 1.47
N GLN A 53 -7.19 0.19 0.39
CA GLN A 53 -8.36 -0.61 0.02
C GLN A 53 -8.02 -2.09 -0.08
N PRO A 54 -8.89 -2.97 0.44
CA PRO A 54 -8.73 -4.40 0.22
C PRO A 54 -9.11 -4.78 -1.22
N ALA A 55 -8.31 -5.63 -1.86
CA ALA A 55 -8.51 -6.08 -3.22
C ALA A 55 -8.33 -7.61 -3.33
N HIS A 56 -9.25 -8.26 -4.06
CA HIS A 56 -9.26 -9.72 -4.25
C HIS A 56 -8.08 -10.23 -5.09
N ASN A 57 -7.54 -9.38 -5.98
CA ASN A 57 -6.50 -9.74 -6.95
C ASN A 57 -5.08 -9.37 -6.49
N VAL A 58 -4.90 -8.89 -5.27
CA VAL A 58 -3.59 -8.61 -4.68
C VAL A 58 -3.21 -9.77 -3.78
N LEU A 59 -2.02 -10.35 -3.97
CA LEU A 59 -1.53 -11.46 -3.15
C LEU A 59 -1.14 -10.99 -1.74
N PRO A 60 -1.16 -11.87 -0.71
CA PRO A 60 -0.65 -11.52 0.62
C PRO A 60 0.77 -10.95 0.56
N ASN A 61 1.07 -10.00 1.44
CA ASN A 61 2.33 -9.24 1.51
C ASN A 61 2.67 -8.40 0.27
N HIS A 62 1.78 -8.36 -0.73
CA HIS A 62 1.91 -7.47 -1.88
C HIS A 62 1.05 -6.22 -1.69
N PHE A 63 1.59 -5.11 -2.15
CA PHE A 63 1.02 -3.78 -2.03
C PHE A 63 1.00 -3.16 -3.42
N TRP A 64 -0.19 -2.85 -3.93
CA TRP A 64 -0.31 -2.09 -5.16
C TRP A 64 -0.40 -0.60 -4.82
N VAL A 65 0.72 0.10 -4.99
CA VAL A 65 0.84 1.52 -4.67
C VAL A 65 0.69 2.34 -5.94
N GLY A 66 -0.09 3.41 -5.90
CA GLY A 66 -0.29 4.25 -7.07
C GLY A 66 -0.95 5.58 -6.76
N ILE A 67 -1.38 6.24 -7.83
CA ILE A 67 -2.15 7.47 -7.80
C ILE A 67 -3.51 7.17 -8.44
N LYS A 68 -4.58 7.47 -7.72
CA LYS A 68 -5.94 7.47 -8.22
C LYS A 68 -6.15 8.86 -8.82
N ALA A 69 -5.85 8.99 -10.12
CA ALA A 69 -6.10 10.23 -10.85
C ALA A 69 -7.52 10.72 -10.54
N VAL A 70 -7.60 11.96 -10.02
CA VAL A 70 -8.86 12.65 -9.70
C VAL A 70 -9.54 13.10 -10.99
#